data_AF-A0A4U1I9R6-F1
#
_entry.id   AF-A0A4U1I9R6-F1
#
_cell.length_a   1.000
_cell.length_b   1.000
_cell.length_c   1.000
_cell.angle_alpha   90.00
_cell.angle_beta   90.00
_cell.angle_gamma   90.00
#
_symmetry.space_group_name_H-M   'P 1'
#
loop_
_entity.id
_entity.type
_entity.pdbx_description
1 polymer ?
#
loop_
_entity_poly.entity_id
_entity_poly.type
_entity_poly.pdbx_seq_one_letter_code
_entity_poly.pdbx_strand_id
1 'polypeptide(L)'
;MNLVIQSPEPLSAAHVKPLVALSRGTGSTPIDAFAIRIEGADPDQRADLEVYCGTHALDYAFVKPGAALRDFGLVAMDMDSTLITIECIDEIADFCGLKAEVASITEASMRGEIKDFNESLTRRVALLAGLEASALERVYEERLRLSPGAEAMLAGAKEAGLRTLLVSGGFTFFTEKLKTRLNLDFTNANTLEIVDGKLTGKVLGEIVNDGVKARTLRETCAKLGIPGTQAIVMGDGSNDLKMMAEGGLSVAFRAKPVVRAAASVAFDHVGLDGLLRLF
;
A
#
# COMPACT_ATOMS: atom_id res chain seq x y z
N MET A 1 7.45 22.86 -9.66
CA MET A 1 7.56 21.99 -8.47
C MET A 1 8.91 21.28 -8.50
N ASN A 2 9.30 20.54 -7.47
CA ASN A 2 10.40 19.58 -7.61
C ASN A 2 9.84 18.31 -8.24
N LEU A 3 10.60 17.69 -9.14
CA LEU A 3 10.29 16.39 -9.71
C LEU A 3 11.34 15.39 -9.19
N VAL A 4 10.88 14.36 -8.51
CA VAL A 4 11.73 13.23 -8.12
C VAL A 4 11.57 12.14 -9.15
N ILE A 5 12.68 11.63 -9.65
CA ILE A 5 12.74 10.45 -10.53
C ILE A 5 13.42 9.35 -9.75
N GLN A 6 12.85 8.15 -9.77
CA GLN A 6 13.33 6.99 -9.05
C GLN A 6 13.43 5.78 -9.97
N SER A 7 14.36 4.89 -9.66
CA SER A 7 14.64 3.68 -10.42
C SER A 7 14.83 2.49 -9.47
N PRO A 8 14.39 1.28 -9.85
CA PRO A 8 14.65 0.06 -9.07
C PRO A 8 16.13 -0.35 -9.10
N GLU A 9 16.88 0.10 -10.11
CA GLU A 9 18.33 -0.09 -10.28
C GLU A 9 19.08 1.25 -10.23
N PRO A 10 20.41 1.28 -10.05
CA PRO A 10 21.16 2.53 -10.08
C PRO A 10 20.85 3.36 -11.33
N LEU A 11 20.40 4.61 -11.14
CA LEU A 11 19.85 5.43 -12.21
C LEU A 11 20.95 5.78 -13.22
N SER A 12 20.76 5.34 -14.46
CA SER A 12 21.69 5.67 -15.54
C SER A 12 21.73 7.17 -15.81
N ALA A 13 22.95 7.73 -15.90
CA ALA A 13 23.18 9.13 -16.26
C ALA A 13 22.57 9.50 -17.64
N ALA A 14 22.31 8.51 -18.49
CA ALA A 14 21.66 8.70 -19.78
C ALA A 14 20.21 9.25 -19.66
N HIS A 15 19.52 9.01 -18.53
CA HIS A 15 18.15 9.50 -18.32
C HIS A 15 18.09 10.96 -17.88
N VAL A 16 19.16 11.47 -17.25
CA VAL A 16 19.15 12.78 -16.56
C VAL A 16 18.83 13.92 -17.54
N LYS A 17 19.61 14.05 -18.62
CA LYS A 17 19.43 15.14 -19.58
C LYS A 17 18.06 15.11 -20.29
N PRO A 18 17.58 13.95 -20.80
CA PRO A 18 16.22 13.84 -21.33
C PRO A 18 15.14 14.25 -20.33
N LEU A 19 15.21 13.77 -19.08
CA LEU A 19 14.19 14.05 -18.06
C LEU A 19 14.18 15.52 -17.62
N VAL A 20 15.34 16.17 -17.49
CA VAL A 20 15.42 17.61 -17.22
C VAL A 20 14.77 18.41 -18.35
N ALA A 21 15.07 18.07 -19.61
CA ALA A 21 14.46 18.73 -20.76
C ALA A 21 12.94 18.49 -20.84
N LEU A 22 12.51 17.24 -20.66
CA LEU A 22 11.11 16.82 -20.74
C LEU A 22 10.26 17.49 -19.66
N SER A 23 10.78 17.58 -18.44
CA SER A 23 10.10 18.23 -17.31
C SER A 23 10.21 19.75 -17.33
N ARG A 24 10.96 20.35 -18.28
CA ARG A 24 11.31 21.79 -18.31
C ARG A 24 12.00 22.26 -17.02
N GLY A 25 12.71 21.35 -16.34
CA GLY A 25 13.43 21.65 -15.12
C GLY A 25 14.64 22.55 -15.35
N THR A 26 15.05 23.26 -14.30
CA THR A 26 16.19 24.18 -14.34
C THR A 26 17.53 23.51 -14.02
N GLY A 27 17.49 22.34 -13.39
CA GLY A 27 18.67 21.58 -13.00
C GLY A 27 18.30 20.28 -12.28
N SER A 28 19.29 19.42 -12.08
CA SER A 28 19.12 18.15 -11.36
C SER A 28 20.21 17.92 -10.33
N THR A 29 19.84 17.37 -9.18
CA THR A 29 20.75 16.93 -8.11
C THR A 29 20.49 15.47 -7.76
N PRO A 30 21.53 14.63 -7.58
CA PRO A 30 21.32 13.27 -7.08
C PRO A 30 20.78 13.28 -5.65
N ILE A 31 19.84 12.38 -5.36
CA ILE A 31 19.38 12.08 -4.00
C ILE A 31 20.23 10.93 -3.45
N ASP A 32 20.28 9.83 -4.21
CA ASP A 32 21.14 8.69 -3.99
C ASP A 32 21.49 8.04 -5.34
N ALA A 33 22.01 6.80 -5.34
CA ALA A 33 22.32 6.07 -6.57
C ALA A 33 21.09 5.71 -7.42
N PHE A 34 19.88 5.74 -6.85
CA PHE A 34 18.64 5.26 -7.44
C PHE A 34 17.67 6.39 -7.80
N ALA A 35 17.91 7.61 -7.33
CA ALA A 35 17.04 8.74 -7.56
C ALA A 35 17.75 10.07 -7.77
N ILE A 36 17.09 10.94 -8.55
CA ILE A 36 17.48 12.33 -8.75
C ILE A 36 16.29 13.24 -8.43
N ARG A 37 16.61 14.48 -8.07
CA ARG A 37 15.67 15.59 -7.96
C ARG A 37 15.93 16.56 -9.08
N ILE A 38 14.88 16.94 -9.81
CA ILE A 38 14.89 17.98 -10.82
C ILE A 38 14.12 19.18 -10.28
N GLU A 39 14.78 20.33 -10.23
CA GLU A 39 14.21 21.58 -9.70
C GLU A 39 13.45 22.34 -10.78
N GLY A 40 12.44 23.13 -10.38
CA GLY A 40 11.72 24.00 -11.30
C GLY A 40 10.88 23.28 -12.36
N ALA A 41 10.63 21.98 -12.21
CA ALA A 41 9.88 21.17 -13.16
C ALA A 41 8.41 21.60 -13.27
N ASP A 42 7.90 21.54 -14.50
CA ASP A 42 6.55 21.94 -14.92
C ASP A 42 5.56 20.76 -14.77
N PRO A 43 4.58 20.83 -13.85
CA PRO A 43 3.60 19.76 -13.65
C PRO A 43 2.73 19.45 -14.86
N ASP A 44 2.62 20.38 -15.82
CA ASP A 44 1.85 20.17 -17.06
C ASP A 44 2.53 19.15 -17.98
N GLN A 45 3.80 18.80 -17.73
CA GLN A 45 4.53 17.75 -18.47
C GLN A 45 4.29 16.34 -17.92
N ARG A 46 3.34 16.16 -17.00
CA ARG A 46 3.02 14.86 -16.38
C ARG A 46 2.76 13.76 -17.42
N ALA A 47 1.99 14.04 -18.47
CA ALA A 47 1.63 13.03 -19.48
C ALA A 47 2.84 12.53 -20.27
N ASP A 48 3.80 13.39 -20.59
CA ASP A 48 5.01 12.99 -21.31
C ASP A 48 6.00 12.26 -20.40
N LEU A 49 6.12 12.72 -19.14
CA LEU A 49 6.91 12.04 -18.11
C LEU A 49 6.39 10.63 -17.85
N GLU A 50 5.07 10.48 -17.74
CA GLU A 50 4.39 9.21 -17.58
C GLU A 50 4.79 8.20 -18.67
N VAL A 51 4.76 8.62 -19.94
CA VAL A 51 5.17 7.77 -21.07
C VAL A 51 6.65 7.41 -21.01
N TYR A 52 7.51 8.39 -20.74
CA TYR A 52 8.96 8.18 -20.65
C TYR A 52 9.32 7.23 -19.50
N CYS A 53 8.83 7.52 -18.30
CA CYS A 53 9.06 6.76 -17.09
C CYS A 53 8.55 5.32 -17.25
N GLY A 54 7.33 5.14 -17.74
CA GLY A 54 6.78 3.80 -18.00
C GLY A 54 7.58 3.00 -19.03
N THR A 55 8.09 3.65 -20.09
CA THR A 55 8.94 2.99 -21.11
C THR A 55 10.27 2.52 -20.53
N HIS A 56 10.80 3.23 -19.52
CA HIS A 56 12.12 2.98 -18.93
C HIS A 56 12.07 2.33 -17.55
N ALA A 57 10.90 1.87 -17.10
CA ALA A 57 10.69 1.31 -15.77
C ALA A 57 11.17 2.22 -14.62
N LEU A 58 10.88 3.53 -14.76
CA LEU A 58 11.16 4.55 -13.75
C LEU A 58 9.85 4.99 -13.10
N ASP A 59 9.93 5.41 -11.85
CA ASP A 59 8.82 6.08 -11.17
C ASP A 59 9.11 7.58 -11.02
N TYR A 60 8.07 8.40 -10.94
CA TYR A 60 8.22 9.84 -10.74
C TYR A 60 7.19 10.39 -9.75
N ALA A 61 7.56 11.51 -9.11
CA ALA A 61 6.68 12.22 -8.23
C ALA A 61 6.95 13.72 -8.29
N PHE A 62 5.88 14.51 -8.39
CA PHE A 62 5.99 15.95 -8.15
C PHE A 62 5.82 16.24 -6.67
N VAL A 63 6.80 16.93 -6.09
CA VAL A 63 6.85 17.27 -4.67
C VAL A 63 7.00 18.78 -4.50
N LYS A 64 6.34 19.33 -3.48
CA LYS A 64 6.49 20.76 -3.15
C LYS A 64 7.93 21.02 -2.69
N PRO A 65 8.61 22.06 -3.18
CA PRO A 65 9.94 22.43 -2.68
C PRO A 65 9.93 22.62 -1.16
N GLY A 66 10.90 22.02 -0.47
CA GLY A 66 11.05 22.10 0.98
C GLY A 66 10.12 21.20 1.80
N ALA A 67 9.23 20.42 1.15
CA ALA A 67 8.48 19.38 1.86
C ALA A 67 9.45 18.36 2.47
N ALA A 68 9.16 17.93 3.69
CA ALA A 68 9.95 16.94 4.40
C ALA A 68 9.06 15.82 4.95
N LEU A 69 9.62 14.62 5.13
CA LEU A 69 8.88 13.49 5.68
C LEU A 69 8.30 13.80 7.06
N ARG A 70 9.04 14.54 7.89
CA ARG A 70 8.62 15.00 9.24
C ARG A 70 7.42 15.96 9.24
N ASP A 71 6.98 16.46 8.09
CA ASP A 71 5.78 17.30 7.99
C ASP A 71 4.50 16.45 8.14
N PHE A 72 4.63 15.13 8.03
CA PHE A 72 3.60 14.14 8.28
C PHE A 72 3.77 13.51 9.67
N GLY A 73 2.67 13.03 10.26
CA GLY A 73 2.65 12.38 11.57
C GLY A 73 2.27 10.89 11.52
N LEU A 74 1.80 10.40 10.38
CA LEU A 74 1.30 9.03 10.23
C LEU A 74 1.61 8.47 8.84
N VAL A 75 2.08 7.22 8.77
CA VAL A 75 2.01 6.39 7.55
C VAL A 75 0.98 5.29 7.78
N ALA A 76 -0.11 5.33 7.02
CA ALA A 76 -1.15 4.31 6.97
C ALA A 76 -0.97 3.46 5.71
N MET A 77 -1.07 2.14 5.84
CA MET A 77 -0.84 1.20 4.74
C MET A 77 -1.92 0.13 4.71
N ASP A 78 -2.29 -0.33 3.51
CA ASP A 78 -2.89 -1.65 3.36
C ASP A 78 -1.85 -2.76 3.63
N MET A 79 -2.33 -3.96 3.93
CA MET A 79 -1.53 -5.15 4.17
C MET A 79 -1.32 -5.94 2.88
N ASP A 80 -2.35 -6.67 2.44
CA ASP A 80 -2.32 -7.54 1.26
C ASP A 80 -1.95 -6.72 0.02
N SER A 81 -1.10 -7.27 -0.84
CA SER A 81 -0.56 -6.63 -2.05
C SER A 81 0.11 -5.25 -1.88
N THR A 82 0.26 -4.74 -0.65
CA THR A 82 0.88 -3.46 -0.32
C THR A 82 2.06 -3.64 0.64
N LEU A 83 1.84 -3.85 1.94
CA LEU A 83 2.93 -4.10 2.89
C LEU A 83 3.52 -5.51 2.72
N ILE A 84 2.70 -6.47 2.29
CA ILE A 84 3.10 -7.84 1.98
C ILE A 84 2.78 -8.17 0.52
N THR A 85 3.46 -9.17 -0.04
CA THR A 85 3.37 -9.50 -1.46
C THR A 85 2.28 -10.50 -1.83
N ILE A 86 1.41 -10.87 -0.88
CA ILE A 86 0.41 -11.92 -1.05
C ILE A 86 -0.98 -11.38 -0.73
N GLU A 87 -1.99 -12.12 -1.19
CA GLU A 87 -3.37 -12.03 -0.72
C GLU A 87 -3.60 -13.14 0.31
N CYS A 88 -3.67 -12.79 1.60
CA CYS A 88 -3.74 -13.78 2.68
C CYS A 88 -4.86 -14.82 2.48
N ILE A 89 -6.05 -14.39 2.03
CA ILE A 89 -7.19 -15.30 1.86
C ILE A 89 -6.98 -16.32 0.74
N ASP A 90 -6.31 -15.94 -0.35
CA ASP A 90 -6.03 -16.83 -1.48
C ASP A 90 -4.99 -17.89 -1.08
N GLU A 91 -3.99 -17.50 -0.30
CA GLU A 91 -2.98 -18.43 0.22
C GLU A 91 -3.56 -19.41 1.25
N ILE A 92 -4.51 -18.99 2.10
CA ILE A 92 -5.23 -19.90 3.00
C ILE A 92 -6.07 -20.91 2.20
N ALA A 93 -6.77 -20.44 1.16
CA ALA A 93 -7.58 -21.29 0.30
C ALA A 93 -6.76 -22.32 -0.47
N ASP A 94 -5.54 -21.95 -0.91
CA ASP A 94 -4.60 -22.84 -1.60
C ASP A 94 -4.23 -24.06 -0.75
N PHE A 95 -3.99 -23.86 0.55
CA PHE A 95 -3.69 -24.98 1.47
C PHE A 95 -4.84 -25.99 1.62
N CYS A 96 -6.05 -25.62 1.23
CA CYS A 96 -7.23 -26.49 1.28
C CYS A 96 -7.64 -27.02 -0.10
N GLY A 97 -6.92 -26.66 -1.16
CA GLY A 97 -7.33 -26.93 -2.53
C GLY A 97 -8.56 -26.14 -2.98
N LEU A 98 -8.90 -25.04 -2.31
CA LEU A 98 -10.08 -24.20 -2.56
C LEU A 98 -9.76 -22.88 -3.28
N LYS A 99 -8.55 -22.77 -3.85
CA LYS A 99 -8.07 -21.55 -4.50
C LYS A 99 -8.96 -21.14 -5.68
N ALA A 100 -9.45 -22.11 -6.45
CA ALA A 100 -10.29 -21.84 -7.62
C ALA A 100 -11.66 -21.27 -7.21
N GLU A 101 -12.24 -21.80 -6.14
CA GLU A 101 -13.53 -21.39 -5.59
C GLU A 101 -13.45 -19.97 -5.02
N VAL A 102 -12.41 -19.68 -4.23
CA VAL A 102 -12.18 -18.32 -3.71
C VAL A 102 -11.92 -17.32 -4.84
N ALA A 103 -11.07 -17.68 -5.82
CA ALA A 103 -10.79 -16.84 -6.98
C ALA A 103 -12.06 -16.52 -7.77
N SER A 104 -12.96 -17.50 -7.97
CA SER A 104 -14.22 -17.28 -8.69
C SER A 104 -15.10 -16.20 -8.06
N ILE A 105 -15.13 -16.11 -6.72
CA ILE A 105 -15.87 -15.09 -5.98
C ILE A 105 -15.18 -13.73 -6.11
N THR A 106 -13.85 -13.69 -6.04
CA THR A 106 -13.04 -12.48 -6.24
C THR A 106 -13.28 -11.91 -7.64
N GLU A 107 -13.23 -12.74 -8.68
CA GLU A 107 -13.50 -12.34 -10.06
C GLU A 107 -14.94 -11.85 -10.26
N ALA A 108 -15.93 -12.51 -9.66
CA ALA A 108 -17.32 -12.05 -9.67
C ALA A 108 -17.47 -10.66 -9.03
N SER A 109 -16.70 -10.39 -7.97
CA SER A 109 -16.66 -9.06 -7.34
C SER A 109 -16.04 -8.02 -8.27
N MET A 110 -14.95 -8.36 -8.97
CA MET A 110 -14.31 -7.49 -9.95
C MET A 110 -15.18 -7.22 -11.19
N ARG A 111 -16.01 -8.17 -11.61
CA ARG A 111 -17.02 -7.99 -12.68
C ARG A 111 -18.24 -7.20 -12.23
N GLY A 112 -18.35 -6.86 -10.94
CA GLY A 112 -19.48 -6.14 -10.37
C GLY A 112 -20.75 -7.00 -10.18
N GLU A 113 -20.63 -8.32 -10.27
CA GLU A 113 -21.70 -9.28 -9.95
C GLU A 113 -21.92 -9.32 -8.44
N ILE A 114 -20.85 -9.24 -7.66
CA ILE A 114 -20.88 -9.03 -6.20
C ILE A 114 -20.44 -7.59 -5.93
N LYS A 115 -21.41 -6.71 -5.68
CA LYS A 115 -21.14 -5.27 -5.48
C LYS A 115 -20.72 -4.92 -4.07
N ASP A 116 -21.13 -5.72 -3.09
CA ASP A 116 -20.81 -5.51 -1.69
C ASP A 116 -19.55 -6.27 -1.28
N PHE A 117 -18.54 -5.54 -0.80
CA PHE A 117 -17.31 -6.13 -0.29
C PHE A 117 -17.58 -7.06 0.90
N ASN A 118 -18.53 -6.70 1.77
CA ASN A 118 -18.84 -7.49 2.96
C ASN A 118 -19.43 -8.86 2.58
N GLU A 119 -20.31 -8.87 1.58
CA GLU A 119 -20.84 -10.09 0.97
C GLU A 119 -19.72 -10.94 0.34
N SER A 120 -18.86 -10.34 -0.49
CA SER A 120 -17.74 -11.02 -1.13
C SER A 120 -16.80 -11.67 -0.12
N LEU A 121 -16.41 -10.93 0.93
CA LEU A 121 -15.54 -11.45 1.99
C LEU A 121 -16.21 -12.59 2.74
N THR A 122 -17.48 -12.41 3.13
CA THR A 122 -18.24 -13.42 3.88
C THR A 122 -18.34 -14.73 3.10
N ARG A 123 -18.61 -14.67 1.78
CA ARG A 123 -18.67 -15.85 0.91
C ARG A 123 -17.32 -16.55 0.81
N ARG A 124 -16.22 -15.80 0.63
CA ARG A 124 -14.87 -16.39 0.55
C ARG A 124 -14.45 -17.02 1.87
N VAL A 125 -14.74 -16.37 2.99
CA VAL A 125 -14.42 -16.90 4.33
C VAL A 125 -15.26 -18.13 4.66
N ALA A 126 -16.52 -18.19 4.24
CA ALA A 126 -17.37 -19.36 4.44
C ALA A 126 -16.80 -20.65 3.81
N LEU A 127 -16.07 -20.53 2.69
CA LEU A 127 -15.39 -21.66 2.07
C LEU A 127 -14.27 -22.25 2.94
N LEU A 128 -13.73 -21.47 3.87
CA LEU A 128 -12.63 -21.89 4.75
C LEU A 128 -13.11 -22.66 5.98
N ALA A 129 -14.42 -22.88 6.13
CA ALA A 129 -15.00 -23.57 7.28
C ALA A 129 -14.44 -24.99 7.44
N GLY A 130 -14.02 -25.33 8.66
CA GLY A 130 -13.46 -26.63 9.01
C GLY A 130 -11.93 -26.74 8.86
N LEU A 131 -11.27 -25.74 8.28
CA LEU A 131 -9.83 -25.68 8.18
C LEU A 131 -9.18 -25.52 9.56
N GLU A 132 -8.11 -26.26 9.82
CA GLU A 132 -7.26 -26.09 11.01
C GLU A 132 -6.63 -24.69 11.04
N ALA A 133 -6.72 -24.00 12.17
CA ALA A 133 -6.16 -22.66 12.34
C ALA A 133 -4.63 -22.62 12.18
N SER A 134 -3.96 -23.77 12.32
CA SER A 134 -2.52 -23.91 12.02
C SER A 134 -2.18 -23.59 10.55
N ALA A 135 -3.15 -23.67 9.63
CA ALA A 135 -2.97 -23.21 8.25
C ALA A 135 -2.62 -21.72 8.17
N LEU A 136 -3.15 -20.88 9.07
CA LEU A 136 -2.81 -19.46 9.12
C LEU A 136 -1.34 -19.24 9.45
N GLU A 137 -0.80 -20.03 10.39
CA GLU A 137 0.62 -20.01 10.75
C GLU A 137 1.50 -20.42 9.56
N ARG A 138 1.11 -21.48 8.85
CA ARG A 138 1.81 -21.93 7.65
C ARG A 138 1.83 -20.87 6.55
N VAL A 139 0.73 -20.17 6.31
CA VAL A 139 0.71 -19.03 5.37
C VAL A 139 1.69 -17.95 5.82
N TYR A 140 1.70 -17.61 7.11
CA TYR A 140 2.60 -16.60 7.65
C TYR A 140 4.09 -16.99 7.51
N GLU A 141 4.45 -18.23 7.83
CA GLU A 141 5.83 -18.71 7.78
C GLU A 141 6.30 -19.02 6.36
N GLU A 142 5.50 -19.75 5.59
CA GLU A 142 5.92 -20.31 4.31
C GLU A 142 5.76 -19.30 3.15
N ARG A 143 4.67 -18.52 3.14
CA ARG A 143 4.23 -17.72 1.97
C ARG A 143 4.43 -16.22 2.13
N LEU A 144 4.20 -15.67 3.31
CA LEU A 144 4.22 -14.22 3.52
C LEU A 144 5.64 -13.67 3.32
N ARG A 145 5.76 -12.70 2.41
CA ARG A 145 6.96 -11.87 2.23
C ARG A 145 6.56 -10.41 2.31
N LEU A 146 7.44 -9.60 2.90
CA LEU A 146 7.26 -8.16 2.89
C LEU A 146 7.51 -7.63 1.49
N SER A 147 6.78 -6.59 1.12
CA SER A 147 7.04 -5.88 -0.13
C SER A 147 8.44 -5.25 -0.11
N PRO A 148 9.10 -5.15 -1.28
CA PRO A 148 10.42 -4.53 -1.37
C PRO A 148 10.43 -3.15 -0.70
N GLY A 149 11.45 -2.87 0.10
CA GLY A 149 11.61 -1.58 0.79
C GLY A 149 10.72 -1.37 2.02
N ALA A 150 9.82 -2.30 2.38
CA ALA A 150 8.91 -2.14 3.52
C ALA A 150 9.63 -1.80 4.83
N GLU A 151 10.66 -2.58 5.18
CA GLU A 151 11.40 -2.39 6.44
C GLU A 151 12.16 -1.06 6.46
N ALA A 152 12.80 -0.70 5.34
CA ALA A 152 13.51 0.57 5.19
C ALA A 152 12.55 1.77 5.29
N MET A 153 11.40 1.71 4.61
CA MET A 153 10.35 2.72 4.68
C MET A 153 9.85 2.91 6.11
N LEU A 154 9.54 1.82 6.82
CA LEU A 154 9.07 1.88 8.20
C LEU A 154 10.13 2.43 9.16
N ALA A 155 11.40 2.05 8.96
CA ALA A 155 12.51 2.58 9.74
C ALA A 155 12.66 4.10 9.53
N GLY A 156 12.68 4.56 8.27
CA GLY A 156 12.79 5.98 7.94
C GLY A 156 11.59 6.80 8.40
N ALA A 157 10.38 6.26 8.31
CA ALA A 157 9.17 6.90 8.85
C ALA A 157 9.28 7.10 10.37
N LYS A 158 9.71 6.08 11.11
CA LYS A 158 9.90 6.17 12.56
C LYS A 158 11.01 7.14 12.95
N GLU A 159 12.13 7.13 12.23
CA GLU A 159 13.22 8.08 12.44
C GLU A 159 12.77 9.53 12.23
N ALA A 160 11.90 9.77 11.26
CA ALA A 160 11.27 11.07 11.03
C ALA A 160 10.15 11.41 12.03
N GLY A 161 9.83 10.51 12.97
CA GLY A 161 8.83 10.73 14.03
C GLY A 161 7.40 10.33 13.68
N LEU A 162 7.18 9.67 12.55
CA LEU A 162 5.84 9.24 12.14
C LEU A 162 5.42 7.99 12.91
N ARG A 163 4.12 7.93 13.21
CA ARG A 163 3.46 6.71 13.69
C ARG A 163 3.07 5.84 12.50
N THR A 164 2.80 4.57 12.76
CA THR A 164 2.49 3.56 11.74
C THR A 164 1.12 2.93 11.97
N LEU A 165 0.33 2.83 10.91
CA LEU A 165 -0.99 2.21 10.93
C LEU A 165 -1.08 1.19 9.79
N LEU A 166 -1.47 -0.04 10.13
CA LEU A 166 -1.80 -1.08 9.15
C LEU A 166 -3.32 -1.33 9.18
N VAL A 167 -4.02 -1.02 8.09
CA VAL A 167 -5.48 -1.21 7.98
C VAL A 167 -5.79 -2.12 6.81
N SER A 168 -6.40 -3.27 7.10
CA SER A 168 -6.56 -4.30 6.07
C SER A 168 -7.94 -4.93 6.05
N GLY A 169 -8.38 -5.28 4.84
CA GLY A 169 -9.50 -6.21 4.64
C GLY A 169 -9.13 -7.68 4.87
N GLY A 170 -7.86 -7.98 5.13
CA GLY A 170 -7.37 -9.28 5.58
C GLY A 170 -7.69 -9.55 7.05
N PHE A 171 -6.85 -10.33 7.75
CA PHE A 171 -7.20 -10.89 9.05
C PHE A 171 -6.28 -10.48 10.20
N THR A 172 -6.86 -10.32 11.40
CA THR A 172 -6.17 -9.91 12.63
C THR A 172 -4.99 -10.79 13.00
N PHE A 173 -5.08 -12.10 12.70
CA PHE A 173 -3.97 -13.04 12.88
C PHE A 173 -2.66 -12.53 12.22
N PHE A 174 -2.73 -12.07 10.97
CA PHE A 174 -1.56 -11.59 10.24
C PHE A 174 -1.14 -10.20 10.70
N THR A 175 -2.10 -9.28 10.88
CA THR A 175 -1.77 -7.91 11.29
C THR A 175 -1.13 -7.87 12.67
N GLU A 176 -1.56 -8.68 13.65
CA GLU A 176 -0.96 -8.69 15.00
C GLU A 176 0.45 -9.29 15.01
N LYS A 177 0.70 -10.31 14.19
CA LYS A 177 2.07 -10.83 13.99
C LYS A 177 2.96 -9.81 13.30
N LEU A 178 2.47 -9.15 12.25
CA LEU A 178 3.21 -8.09 11.56
C LEU A 178 3.46 -6.88 12.47
N LYS A 179 2.49 -6.52 13.31
CA LYS A 179 2.64 -5.47 14.33
C LYS A 179 3.81 -5.75 15.25
N THR A 180 3.90 -6.97 15.76
CA THR A 180 5.01 -7.37 16.63
C THR A 180 6.33 -7.41 15.85
N ARG A 181 6.35 -8.08 14.70
CA ARG A 181 7.56 -8.24 13.86
C ARG A 181 8.15 -6.91 13.39
N LEU A 182 7.31 -5.96 13.00
CA LEU A 182 7.71 -4.68 12.42
C LEU A 182 7.59 -3.51 13.41
N ASN A 183 7.21 -3.81 14.66
CA ASN A 183 6.95 -2.84 15.73
C ASN A 183 5.97 -1.73 15.28
N LEU A 184 4.83 -2.11 14.72
CA LEU A 184 3.81 -1.15 14.25
C LEU A 184 3.00 -0.60 15.43
N ASP A 185 2.53 0.63 15.31
CA ASP A 185 1.82 1.30 16.41
C ASP A 185 0.34 0.91 16.46
N PHE A 186 -0.30 0.85 15.29
CA PHE A 186 -1.74 0.59 15.16
C PHE A 186 -2.02 -0.45 14.08
N THR A 187 -3.05 -1.25 14.32
CA THR A 187 -3.56 -2.29 13.42
C THR A 187 -5.08 -2.30 13.45
N ASN A 188 -5.72 -2.55 12.32
CA ASN A 188 -7.14 -2.89 12.26
C ASN A 188 -7.41 -3.84 11.07
N ALA A 189 -8.07 -4.96 11.33
CA ALA A 189 -8.37 -5.99 10.34
C ALA A 189 -9.58 -6.85 10.76
N ASN A 190 -10.04 -7.72 9.85
CA ASN A 190 -11.15 -8.63 10.13
C ASN A 190 -10.73 -9.76 11.07
N THR A 191 -11.63 -10.21 11.95
CA THR A 191 -11.32 -11.33 12.85
C THR A 191 -12.00 -12.60 12.34
N LEU A 192 -11.21 -13.64 12.02
CA LEU A 192 -11.74 -14.97 11.74
C LEU A 192 -12.22 -15.63 13.04
N GLU A 193 -13.42 -16.20 13.05
CA GLU A 193 -13.89 -17.01 14.17
C GLU A 193 -13.19 -18.37 14.16
N ILE A 194 -12.57 -18.72 15.29
CA ILE A 194 -11.90 -20.00 15.53
C ILE A 194 -12.56 -20.68 16.72
N VAL A 195 -13.02 -21.92 16.52
CA VAL A 195 -13.60 -22.78 17.56
C VAL A 195 -12.94 -24.14 17.48
N ASP A 196 -12.52 -24.68 18.63
CA ASP A 196 -11.82 -25.98 18.73
C ASP A 196 -10.63 -26.12 17.77
N GLY A 197 -9.88 -25.04 17.59
CA GLY A 197 -8.70 -24.99 16.71
C GLY A 197 -9.02 -24.88 15.21
N LYS A 198 -10.28 -24.73 14.82
CA LYS A 198 -10.73 -24.67 13.42
C LYS A 198 -11.42 -23.38 13.06
N LEU A 199 -11.25 -22.93 11.81
CA LEU A 199 -12.02 -21.83 11.24
C LEU A 199 -13.49 -22.24 11.13
N THR A 200 -14.41 -21.39 11.59
CA THR A 200 -15.86 -21.66 11.45
C THR A 200 -16.43 -21.19 10.12
N GLY A 201 -15.63 -20.45 9.34
CA GLY A 201 -16.06 -19.76 8.12
C GLY A 201 -16.83 -18.47 8.37
N LYS A 202 -16.68 -17.86 9.55
CA LYS A 202 -17.29 -16.56 9.89
C LYS A 202 -16.25 -15.49 10.18
N VAL A 203 -16.62 -14.24 9.88
CA VAL A 203 -15.92 -13.04 10.34
C VAL A 203 -16.66 -12.48 11.54
N LEU A 204 -15.95 -12.20 12.63
CA LEU A 204 -16.47 -11.59 13.84
C LEU A 204 -16.43 -10.06 13.73
N GLY A 205 -17.46 -9.41 14.29
CA GLY A 205 -17.53 -7.96 14.39
C GLY A 205 -17.85 -7.26 13.07
N GLU A 206 -17.49 -5.98 13.00
CA GLU A 206 -17.68 -5.17 11.79
C GLU A 206 -16.59 -5.50 10.77
N ILE A 207 -16.99 -5.72 9.52
CA ILE A 207 -16.04 -5.98 8.44
C ILE A 207 -15.28 -4.69 8.08
N VAL A 208 -13.96 -4.78 8.02
CA VAL A 208 -13.05 -3.73 7.59
C VAL A 208 -13.13 -3.55 6.07
N ASN A 209 -14.16 -2.83 5.63
CA ASN A 209 -14.34 -2.39 4.25
C ASN A 209 -13.71 -1.01 4.01
N ASP A 210 -13.89 -0.47 2.80
CA ASP A 210 -13.34 0.83 2.39
C ASP A 210 -13.73 2.01 3.32
N GLY A 211 -14.98 2.02 3.81
CA GLY A 211 -15.49 3.00 4.77
C GLY A 211 -14.87 2.85 6.15
N VAL A 212 -14.68 1.60 6.61
CA VAL A 212 -13.98 1.32 7.86
C VAL A 212 -12.50 1.68 7.75
N LYS A 213 -11.85 1.45 6.59
CA LYS A 213 -10.46 1.88 6.36
C LYS A 213 -10.29 3.39 6.53
N ALA A 214 -11.13 4.17 5.83
CA ALA A 214 -11.14 5.63 5.96
C ALA A 214 -11.45 6.08 7.39
N ARG A 215 -12.47 5.51 8.04
CA ARG A 215 -12.79 5.83 9.44
C ARG A 215 -11.63 5.52 10.39
N THR A 216 -10.94 4.41 10.20
CA THR A 216 -9.77 4.03 11.01
C THR A 216 -8.64 5.04 10.88
N LEU A 217 -8.40 5.54 9.66
CA LEU A 217 -7.43 6.63 9.43
C LEU A 217 -7.83 7.88 10.23
N ARG A 218 -9.08 8.35 10.12
CA ARG A 218 -9.56 9.54 10.86
C ARG A 218 -9.43 9.39 12.35
N GLU A 219 -9.85 8.25 12.89
CA GLU A 219 -9.77 7.98 14.33
C GLU A 219 -8.32 7.92 14.81
N THR A 220 -7.41 7.38 14.00
CA THR A 220 -5.98 7.33 14.33
C THR A 220 -5.35 8.72 14.29
N CYS A 221 -5.63 9.50 13.25
CA CYS A 221 -5.19 10.90 13.16
C CYS A 221 -5.70 11.73 14.35
N ALA A 222 -6.98 11.56 14.72
CA ALA A 222 -7.56 12.23 15.89
C ALA A 222 -6.88 11.83 17.20
N LYS A 223 -6.56 10.54 17.40
CA LYS A 223 -5.80 10.06 18.56
C LYS A 223 -4.39 10.66 18.63
N LEU A 224 -3.78 10.94 17.48
CA LEU A 224 -2.46 11.55 17.38
C LEU A 224 -2.49 13.09 17.41
N GLY A 225 -3.68 13.71 17.39
CA GLY A 225 -3.83 15.16 17.36
C GLY A 225 -3.39 15.81 16.05
N ILE A 226 -3.39 15.05 14.94
CA ILE A 226 -3.00 15.53 13.61
C ILE A 226 -4.22 15.55 12.66
N PRO A 227 -4.28 16.47 11.68
CA PRO A 227 -5.26 16.41 10.61
C PRO A 227 -4.94 15.26 9.63
N GLY A 228 -5.95 14.75 8.91
CA GLY A 228 -5.74 13.73 7.87
C GLY A 228 -4.75 14.17 6.77
N THR A 229 -4.63 15.47 6.52
CA THR A 229 -3.64 16.05 5.59
C THR A 229 -2.19 15.89 6.06
N GLN A 230 -1.94 15.42 7.29
CA GLN A 230 -0.62 15.02 7.78
C GLN A 230 -0.43 13.49 7.81
N ALA A 231 -1.33 12.73 7.18
CA ALA A 231 -1.15 11.31 6.96
C ALA A 231 -0.69 11.01 5.53
N ILE A 232 0.24 10.07 5.42
CA ILE A 232 0.61 9.38 4.19
C ILE A 232 -0.20 8.08 4.13
N VAL A 233 -0.83 7.80 3.00
CA VAL A 233 -1.66 6.60 2.82
C VAL A 233 -1.15 5.78 1.64
N MET A 234 -0.88 4.49 1.85
CA MET A 234 -0.38 3.57 0.84
C MET A 234 -1.36 2.42 0.60
N GLY A 235 -1.64 2.11 -0.66
CA GLY A 235 -2.52 1.00 -1.05
C GLY A 235 -2.42 0.66 -2.53
N ASP A 236 -2.94 -0.49 -2.92
CA ASP A 236 -2.95 -0.99 -4.30
C ASP A 236 -4.38 -1.14 -4.87
N GLY A 237 -5.36 -1.26 -3.98
CA GLY A 237 -6.72 -1.70 -4.28
C GLY A 237 -7.75 -0.58 -4.26
N SER A 238 -8.86 -0.79 -4.98
CA SER A 238 -9.97 0.18 -5.00
C SER A 238 -10.65 0.36 -3.64
N ASN A 239 -10.49 -0.61 -2.75
CA ASN A 239 -10.92 -0.57 -1.35
C ASN A 239 -10.13 0.48 -0.52
N ASP A 240 -8.99 0.97 -1.01
CA ASP A 240 -8.19 1.98 -0.33
C ASP A 240 -8.56 3.41 -0.72
N LEU A 241 -9.28 3.60 -1.83
CA LEU A 241 -9.56 4.92 -2.41
C LEU A 241 -10.17 5.91 -1.41
N LYS A 242 -11.11 5.45 -0.57
CA LYS A 242 -11.73 6.31 0.47
C LYS A 242 -10.71 6.74 1.54
N MET A 243 -9.82 5.83 1.94
CA MET A 243 -8.76 6.12 2.89
C MET A 243 -7.71 7.05 2.26
N MET A 244 -7.32 6.80 1.01
CA MET A 244 -6.37 7.61 0.26
C MET A 244 -6.85 9.04 0.04
N ALA A 245 -8.16 9.23 -0.19
CA ALA A 245 -8.75 10.55 -0.39
C ALA A 245 -8.70 11.45 0.86
N GLU A 246 -8.52 10.88 2.05
CA GLU A 246 -8.42 11.63 3.31
C GLU A 246 -6.97 11.95 3.71
N GLY A 247 -5.98 11.29 3.10
CA GLY A 247 -4.56 11.52 3.33
C GLY A 247 -4.03 12.79 2.66
N GLY A 248 -2.98 13.39 3.22
CA GLY A 248 -2.29 14.52 2.60
C GLY A 248 -1.36 14.12 1.46
N LEU A 249 -0.88 12.87 1.49
CA LEU A 249 -0.13 12.23 0.42
C LEU A 249 -0.64 10.80 0.26
N SER A 250 -1.07 10.44 -0.94
CA SER A 250 -1.50 9.08 -1.26
C SER A 250 -0.55 8.43 -2.25
N VAL A 251 -0.12 7.21 -1.94
CA VAL A 251 0.82 6.41 -2.75
C VAL A 251 0.11 5.17 -3.24
N ALA A 252 -0.07 5.08 -4.55
CA ALA A 252 -0.47 3.85 -5.23
C ALA A 252 0.75 2.94 -5.36
N PHE A 253 0.77 1.80 -4.66
CA PHE A 253 1.87 0.84 -4.76
C PHE A 253 1.48 -0.32 -5.69
N ARG A 254 2.13 -0.43 -6.85
CA ARG A 254 1.84 -1.47 -7.87
C ARG A 254 0.34 -1.63 -8.14
N ALA A 255 -0.35 -0.50 -8.12
CA ALA A 255 -1.78 -0.45 -7.94
C ALA A 255 -2.55 -0.66 -9.24
N LYS A 256 -3.83 -1.01 -9.13
CA LYS A 256 -4.73 -1.07 -10.29
C LYS A 256 -4.87 0.32 -10.93
N PRO A 257 -5.14 0.42 -12.26
CA PRO A 257 -5.21 1.71 -12.96
C PRO A 257 -6.12 2.76 -12.31
N VAL A 258 -7.25 2.33 -11.75
CA VAL A 258 -8.21 3.24 -11.07
C VAL A 258 -7.62 3.86 -9.80
N VAL A 259 -6.82 3.10 -9.05
CA VAL A 259 -6.16 3.56 -7.82
C VAL A 259 -4.99 4.45 -8.17
N ARG A 260 -4.18 4.00 -9.13
CA ARG A 260 -3.05 4.76 -9.67
C ARG A 260 -3.46 6.15 -10.15
N ALA A 261 -4.57 6.26 -10.87
CA ALA A 261 -5.08 7.53 -11.38
C ALA A 261 -5.60 8.47 -10.28
N ALA A 262 -6.03 7.93 -9.14
CA ALA A 262 -6.56 8.71 -8.01
C ALA A 262 -5.49 9.09 -6.97
N ALA A 263 -4.34 8.41 -6.99
CA ALA A 263 -3.26 8.64 -6.04
C ALA A 263 -2.44 9.91 -6.36
N SER A 264 -1.78 10.45 -5.34
CA SER A 264 -0.87 11.59 -5.50
C SER A 264 0.41 11.19 -6.26
N VAL A 265 0.91 9.99 -5.93
CA VAL A 265 2.12 9.37 -6.47
C VAL A 265 1.84 7.89 -6.73
N ALA A 266 2.49 7.33 -7.74
CA ALA A 266 2.48 5.90 -8.03
C ALA A 266 3.90 5.34 -7.97
N PHE A 267 4.06 4.18 -7.32
CA PHE A 267 5.28 3.38 -7.33
C PHE A 267 4.96 2.08 -8.05
N ASP A 268 5.19 2.08 -9.37
CA ASP A 268 4.93 0.93 -10.23
C ASP A 268 6.14 -0.02 -10.24
N HIS A 269 7.35 0.51 -10.02
CA HIS A 269 8.60 -0.21 -10.18
C HIS A 269 9.42 -0.29 -8.89
N VAL A 270 9.55 0.83 -8.16
CA VAL A 270 10.35 0.90 -6.93
C VAL A 270 9.68 0.20 -5.74
N GLY A 271 10.45 -0.01 -4.67
CA GLY A 271 9.93 -0.48 -3.39
C GLY A 271 9.22 0.61 -2.59
N LEU A 272 8.59 0.23 -1.48
CA LEU A 272 7.94 1.16 -0.54
C LEU A 272 8.92 2.21 0.03
N ASP A 273 10.22 1.89 0.06
CA ASP A 273 11.30 2.81 0.45
C ASP A 273 11.47 3.99 -0.52
N GLY A 274 10.89 3.91 -1.72
CA GLY A 274 10.76 5.05 -2.62
C GLY A 274 10.05 6.26 -1.99
N LEU A 275 9.27 6.04 -0.91
CA LEU A 275 8.71 7.12 -0.11
C LEU A 275 9.80 8.04 0.45
N LEU A 276 10.91 7.47 0.94
CA LEU A 276 11.97 8.24 1.61
C LEU A 276 12.66 9.19 0.64
N ARG A 277 12.79 8.78 -0.63
CA ARG A 277 13.44 9.57 -1.69
C ARG A 277 12.57 10.73 -2.19
N LEU A 278 11.29 10.80 -1.80
CA LEU A 278 10.45 11.95 -2.14
C LEU A 278 10.89 13.24 -1.45
N PHE A 279 11.58 13.13 -0.31
CA PHE A 279 11.90 14.22 0.61
C PHE A 279 13.39 14.51 0.65
#